data_AF-A0A4Q5A0Y7-F1
#
_entry.id   AF-A0A4Q5A0Y7-F1
#
_cell.length_a   1.000
_cell.length_b   1.000
_cell.length_c   1.000
_cell.angle_alpha   90.00
_cell.angle_beta   90.00
_cell.angle_gamma   90.00
#
_symmetry.space_group_name_H-M   'P 1'
#
loop_
_entity.id
_entity.type
_entity.pdbx_description
1 polymer ?
#
loop_
_entity_poly.entity_id
_entity_poly.type
_entity_poly.pdbx_seq_one_letter_code
_entity_poly.pdbx_strand_id
1 'polypeptide(L)'
;MHTAEPNAEPIELDGEQMRMDALAESVFEVYLGTIRGTGLDITPTAPAAVDEAILGRVQSVLGATFLTFFGIAPVQRYADVFAQIADFATRFAKDHIFPDGNKRTAVKMSLAILKMRGWDVRACDASEPERNELYQWVQDIVTGRGSAEELAAFLREHAVWVKD
;
A
#
# COMPACT_ATOMS: atom_id res chain seq x y z
N MET A 1 -11.41 -29.93 1.57
CA MET A 1 -11.79 -29.10 2.72
C MET A 1 -10.80 -27.93 2.74
N HIS A 2 -11.16 -26.78 2.13
CA HIS A 2 -10.32 -25.59 2.15
C HIS A 2 -10.33 -25.06 3.58
N THR A 3 -9.24 -25.24 4.31
CA THR A 3 -8.98 -24.51 5.54
C THR A 3 -8.96 -23.03 5.18
N ALA A 4 -9.86 -22.23 5.78
CA ALA A 4 -9.81 -20.78 5.64
C ALA A 4 -8.39 -20.31 5.98
N GLU A 5 -7.74 -19.61 5.07
CA GLU A 5 -6.37 -19.15 5.29
C GLU A 5 -6.33 -18.18 6.47
N PRO A 6 -5.43 -18.39 7.46
CA PRO A 6 -5.41 -17.56 8.65
C PRO A 6 -5.14 -16.11 8.26
N ASN A 7 -6.01 -15.19 8.74
CA ASN A 7 -5.80 -13.74 8.64
C ASN A 7 -5.75 -13.16 7.21
N ALA A 8 -6.41 -13.82 6.26
CA ALA A 8 -6.65 -13.28 4.91
C ALA A 8 -7.84 -12.30 4.85
N GLU A 9 -8.57 -12.08 5.94
CA GLU A 9 -9.72 -11.17 5.98
C GLU A 9 -9.30 -9.70 5.76
N PRO A 10 -10.11 -8.90 5.02
CA PRO A 10 -9.92 -7.47 4.89
C PRO A 10 -9.81 -6.76 6.25
N ILE A 11 -8.99 -5.72 6.30
CA ILE A 11 -8.74 -4.90 7.48
C ILE A 11 -9.83 -3.83 7.57
N GLU A 12 -10.48 -3.74 8.73
CA GLU A 12 -11.46 -2.70 9.06
C GLU A 12 -10.92 -1.84 10.20
N LEU A 13 -10.88 -0.53 9.99
CA LEU A 13 -10.37 0.45 10.96
C LEU A 13 -11.47 1.43 11.42
N ASP A 14 -12.74 1.09 11.20
CA ASP A 14 -13.89 1.88 11.65
C ASP A 14 -13.83 2.10 13.17
N GLY A 15 -13.91 3.37 13.60
CA GLY A 15 -13.78 3.75 15.01
C GLY A 15 -12.35 3.71 15.56
N GLU A 16 -11.35 3.33 14.76
CA GLU A 16 -9.94 3.22 15.18
C GLU A 16 -9.08 4.42 14.75
N GLN A 17 -9.55 5.65 15.05
CA GLN A 17 -8.89 6.89 14.59
C GLN A 17 -7.39 6.95 14.93
N MET A 18 -7.01 6.54 16.15
CA MET A 18 -5.60 6.54 16.56
C MET A 18 -4.73 5.61 15.71
N ARG A 19 -5.27 4.46 15.28
CA ARG A 19 -4.54 3.54 14.38
C ARG A 19 -4.47 4.10 12.97
N MET A 20 -5.52 4.79 12.52
CA MET A 20 -5.52 5.49 11.25
C MET A 20 -4.44 6.56 11.16
N ASP A 21 -4.32 7.38 12.22
CA ASP A 21 -3.32 8.44 12.28
C ASP A 21 -1.91 7.85 12.34
N ALA A 22 -1.68 6.83 13.18
CA ALA A 22 -0.39 6.13 13.25
C ALA A 22 0.01 5.48 11.91
N LEU A 23 -0.95 4.93 11.16
CA LEU A 23 -0.69 4.36 9.83
C LEU A 23 -0.34 5.47 8.82
N ALA A 24 -1.03 6.61 8.86
CA ALA A 24 -0.72 7.76 8.00
C ALA A 24 0.68 8.32 8.29
N GLU A 25 1.05 8.44 9.55
CA GLU A 25 2.41 8.84 9.98
C GLU A 25 3.46 7.82 9.50
N SER A 26 3.20 6.52 9.67
CA SER A 26 4.10 5.45 9.19
C SER A 26 4.30 5.51 7.67
N VAL A 27 3.23 5.77 6.90
CA VAL A 27 3.31 5.98 5.45
C VAL A 27 4.19 7.18 5.13
N PHE A 28 4.04 8.28 5.85
CA PHE A 28 4.82 9.49 5.66
C PHE A 28 6.31 9.26 5.98
N GLU A 29 6.62 8.55 7.06
CA GLU A 29 7.99 8.17 7.41
C GLU A 29 8.63 7.27 6.35
N VAL A 30 7.91 6.26 5.84
CA VAL A 30 8.37 5.39 4.75
C VAL A 30 8.60 6.18 3.47
N TYR A 31 7.75 7.17 3.18
CA TYR A 31 7.95 8.10 2.08
C TYR A 31 9.26 8.89 2.26
N LEU A 32 9.46 9.55 3.41
CA LEU A 32 10.69 10.29 3.69
C LEU A 32 11.93 9.41 3.54
N GLY A 33 11.91 8.19 4.08
CA GLY A 33 13.00 7.23 3.91
C GLY A 33 13.21 6.75 2.46
N THR A 34 12.20 6.89 1.59
CA THR A 34 12.25 6.47 0.19
C THR A 34 12.82 7.55 -0.74
N ILE A 35 12.56 8.82 -0.45
CA ILE A 35 13.03 9.94 -1.27
C ILE A 35 14.33 10.57 -0.76
N ARG A 36 14.68 10.41 0.53
CA ARG A 36 15.92 10.96 1.10
C ARG A 36 17.15 10.53 0.32
N GLY A 37 17.97 11.52 -0.07
CA GLY A 37 19.21 11.29 -0.80
C GLY A 37 19.01 10.87 -2.27
N THR A 38 17.78 10.97 -2.78
CA THR A 38 17.47 10.79 -4.20
C THR A 38 17.27 12.15 -4.87
N GLY A 39 17.35 12.20 -6.21
CA GLY A 39 17.03 13.42 -6.95
C GLY A 39 15.56 13.82 -6.71
N LEU A 40 15.27 15.12 -6.68
CA LEU A 40 13.94 15.69 -6.39
C LEU A 40 13.47 15.56 -4.93
N ASP A 41 14.37 15.28 -3.98
CA ASP A 41 14.08 15.45 -2.55
C ASP A 41 13.93 16.94 -2.19
N ILE A 42 12.69 17.43 -2.23
CA ILE A 42 12.35 18.82 -1.87
C ILE A 42 11.98 18.99 -0.40
N THR A 43 11.92 17.89 0.36
CA THR A 43 11.45 17.90 1.75
C THR A 43 12.27 18.77 2.70
N PRO A 44 13.61 18.93 2.55
CA PRO A 44 14.38 19.85 3.40
C PRO A 44 13.98 21.32 3.25
N THR A 45 13.33 21.68 2.13
CA THR A 45 12.96 23.05 1.77
C THR A 45 11.45 23.29 1.76
N ALA A 46 10.66 22.23 1.93
CA ALA A 46 9.20 22.31 1.88
C ALA A 46 8.67 22.98 3.17
N PRO A 47 7.70 23.91 3.07
CA PRO A 47 7.00 24.43 4.24
C PRO A 47 6.19 23.34 4.95
N ALA A 48 6.01 23.46 6.28
CA ALA A 48 5.24 22.49 7.09
C ALA A 48 3.81 22.24 6.56
N ALA A 49 3.17 23.26 5.96
CA ALA A 49 1.85 23.11 5.34
C ALA A 49 1.82 22.09 4.17
N VAL A 50 2.96 21.83 3.53
CA VAL A 50 3.07 20.78 2.50
C VAL A 50 2.97 19.39 3.14
N ASP A 51 3.61 19.18 4.29
CA ASP A 51 3.56 17.92 5.00
C ASP A 51 2.16 17.64 5.54
N GLU A 52 1.48 18.66 6.08
CA GLU A 52 0.07 18.55 6.50
C GLU A 52 -0.85 18.18 5.33
N ALA A 53 -0.67 18.82 4.16
CA ALA A 53 -1.44 18.51 2.97
C ALA A 53 -1.18 17.08 2.46
N ILE A 54 0.07 16.63 2.51
CA ILE A 54 0.45 15.26 2.16
C ILE A 54 -0.21 14.27 3.12
N LEU A 55 -0.14 14.50 4.43
CA LEU A 55 -0.78 13.64 5.43
C LEU A 55 -2.29 13.55 5.23
N GLY A 56 -2.97 14.67 4.96
CA GLY A 56 -4.40 14.67 4.64
C GLY A 56 -4.76 13.83 3.40
N ARG A 57 -3.90 13.86 2.37
CA ARG A 57 -4.07 13.01 1.16
C ARG A 57 -3.81 11.53 1.46
N VAL A 58 -2.81 11.22 2.27
CA VAL A 58 -2.55 9.86 2.75
C VAL A 58 -3.75 9.33 3.54
N GLN A 59 -4.26 10.10 4.50
CA GLN A 59 -5.45 9.75 5.28
C GLN A 59 -6.68 9.53 4.38
N SER A 60 -6.83 10.32 3.31
CA SER A 60 -7.93 10.13 2.34
C SER A 60 -7.85 8.76 1.63
N VAL A 61 -6.67 8.37 1.15
CA VAL A 61 -6.46 7.06 0.50
C VAL A 61 -6.65 5.92 1.48
N LEU A 62 -6.12 6.05 2.69
CA LEU A 62 -6.30 5.05 3.73
C LEU A 62 -7.77 4.92 4.14
N GLY A 63 -8.49 6.03 4.29
CA GLY A 63 -9.92 6.06 4.60
C GLY A 63 -10.76 5.35 3.53
N ALA A 64 -10.49 5.63 2.25
CA ALA A 64 -11.15 4.94 1.13
C ALA A 64 -10.87 3.43 1.11
N THR A 65 -9.76 2.99 1.67
CA THR A 65 -9.34 1.59 1.66
C THR A 65 -9.84 0.82 2.89
N PHE A 66 -9.67 1.38 4.09
CA PHE A 66 -9.78 0.66 5.36
C PHE A 66 -11.01 1.03 6.21
N LEU A 67 -11.76 2.07 5.82
CA LEU A 67 -12.98 2.46 6.52
C LEU A 67 -14.23 2.08 5.73
N THR A 68 -15.36 2.08 6.42
CA THR A 68 -16.68 1.98 5.80
C THR A 68 -16.95 3.22 4.96
N PHE A 69 -17.23 3.01 3.67
CA PHE A 69 -17.51 4.09 2.72
C PHE A 69 -18.90 3.90 2.13
N PHE A 70 -19.74 4.94 2.24
CA PHE A 70 -21.17 4.89 1.88
C PHE A 70 -21.93 3.70 2.51
N GLY A 71 -21.60 3.34 3.75
CA GLY A 71 -22.23 2.23 4.48
C GLY A 71 -21.79 0.83 4.03
N ILE A 72 -20.76 0.73 3.18
CA ILE A 72 -20.19 -0.53 2.73
C ILE A 72 -18.83 -0.74 3.43
N ALA A 73 -18.78 -1.73 4.30
CA ALA A 73 -17.58 -2.08 5.08
C ALA A 73 -16.51 -2.74 4.18
N PRO A 74 -15.21 -2.66 4.53
CA PRO A 74 -14.15 -3.31 3.76
C PRO A 74 -14.39 -4.80 3.50
N VAL A 75 -14.91 -5.56 4.46
CA VAL A 75 -15.22 -7.00 4.27
C VAL A 75 -16.28 -7.25 3.18
N GLN A 76 -17.10 -6.26 2.86
CA GLN A 76 -18.10 -6.35 1.79
C GLN A 76 -17.56 -5.88 0.43
N ARG A 77 -16.44 -5.16 0.42
CA ARG A 77 -15.82 -4.60 -0.79
C ARG A 77 -14.71 -5.49 -1.35
N TYR A 78 -14.01 -6.21 -0.48
CA TYR A 78 -12.84 -6.99 -0.85
C TYR A 78 -13.04 -8.46 -0.50
N ALA A 79 -12.64 -9.34 -1.42
CA ALA A 79 -12.67 -10.78 -1.18
C ALA A 79 -11.71 -11.20 -0.06
N ASP A 80 -10.57 -10.51 0.06
CA ASP A 80 -9.50 -10.76 1.03
C ASP A 80 -8.59 -9.51 1.19
N VAL A 81 -7.64 -9.61 2.12
CA VAL A 81 -6.63 -8.58 2.38
C VAL A 81 -5.78 -8.30 1.15
N PHE A 82 -5.54 -9.27 0.27
CA PHE A 82 -4.73 -9.05 -0.93
C PHE A 82 -5.46 -8.17 -1.94
N ALA A 83 -6.77 -8.38 -2.14
CA ALA A 83 -7.62 -7.50 -2.93
C ALA A 83 -7.67 -6.08 -2.36
N GLN A 84 -7.77 -5.96 -1.03
CA GLN A 84 -7.75 -4.66 -0.37
C GLN A 84 -6.41 -3.93 -0.53
N ILE A 85 -5.28 -4.63 -0.32
CA ILE A 85 -3.95 -4.05 -0.47
C ILE A 85 -3.63 -3.73 -1.93
N ALA A 86 -4.21 -4.47 -2.87
CA ALA A 86 -4.11 -4.17 -4.28
C ALA A 86 -4.82 -2.85 -4.65
N ASP A 87 -6.03 -2.64 -4.13
CA ASP A 87 -6.75 -1.36 -4.31
C ASP A 87 -6.01 -0.20 -3.65
N PHE A 88 -5.53 -0.39 -2.41
CA PHE A 88 -4.68 0.57 -1.71
C PHE A 88 -3.49 0.99 -2.57
N ALA A 89 -2.69 0.03 -3.03
CA ALA A 89 -1.49 0.31 -3.81
C ALA A 89 -1.82 1.03 -5.13
N THR A 90 -2.93 0.65 -5.76
CA THR A 90 -3.39 1.26 -7.01
C THR A 90 -3.75 2.73 -6.82
N ARG A 91 -4.56 3.04 -5.81
CA ARG A 91 -4.89 4.44 -5.44
C ARG A 91 -3.63 5.21 -5.11
N PHE A 92 -2.80 4.65 -4.25
CA PHE A 92 -1.61 5.31 -3.75
C PHE A 92 -0.60 5.62 -4.86
N ALA A 93 -0.38 4.70 -5.80
CA ALA A 93 0.53 4.89 -6.91
C ALA A 93 0.01 5.88 -7.96
N LYS A 94 -1.32 5.99 -8.12
CA LYS A 94 -1.98 6.86 -9.14
C LYS A 94 -2.35 8.24 -8.63
N ASP A 95 -2.65 8.39 -7.34
CA ASP A 95 -3.18 9.64 -6.79
C ASP A 95 -2.11 10.74 -6.64
N HIS A 96 -0.86 10.47 -7.05
CA HIS A 96 0.26 11.42 -7.03
C HIS A 96 0.38 12.16 -5.68
N ILE A 97 0.23 11.41 -4.58
CA ILE A 97 0.23 11.93 -3.21
C ILE A 97 1.50 12.74 -2.93
N PHE A 98 2.63 12.25 -3.43
CA PHE A 98 3.93 12.84 -3.28
C PHE A 98 4.47 13.44 -4.59
N PRO A 99 5.40 14.41 -4.52
CA PRO A 99 6.15 14.92 -5.67
C PRO A 99 6.91 13.83 -6.45
N ASP A 100 7.54 12.89 -5.73
CA ASP A 100 8.18 11.68 -6.29
C ASP A 100 8.06 10.52 -5.29
N GLY A 101 8.39 9.30 -5.71
CA GLY A 101 8.49 8.15 -4.82
C GLY A 101 7.17 7.39 -4.60
N ASN A 102 6.04 7.85 -5.16
CA ASN A 102 4.71 7.23 -5.00
C ASN A 102 4.74 5.70 -5.20
N LYS A 103 5.32 5.24 -6.31
CA LYS A 103 5.46 3.81 -6.63
C LYS A 103 6.23 3.03 -5.55
N ARG A 104 7.40 3.56 -5.17
CA ARG A 104 8.29 2.91 -4.19
C ARG A 104 7.64 2.88 -2.81
N THR A 105 6.97 3.95 -2.41
CA THR A 105 6.22 4.01 -1.14
C THR A 105 5.03 3.05 -1.17
N ALA A 106 4.25 3.00 -2.26
CA ALA A 106 3.11 2.08 -2.40
C ALA A 106 3.55 0.63 -2.18
N VAL A 107 4.60 0.18 -2.87
CA VAL A 107 5.14 -1.18 -2.72
C VAL A 107 5.57 -1.45 -1.28
N LYS A 108 6.41 -0.58 -0.69
CA LYS A 108 6.89 -0.76 0.68
C LYS A 108 5.75 -0.84 1.69
N MET A 109 4.74 0.01 1.55
CA MET A 109 3.60 0.04 2.46
C MET A 109 2.71 -1.19 2.29
N SER A 110 2.43 -1.63 1.06
CA SER A 110 1.70 -2.87 0.79
C SER A 110 2.37 -4.07 1.46
N LEU A 111 3.69 -4.20 1.29
CA LEU A 111 4.47 -5.26 1.91
C LEU A 111 4.46 -5.17 3.45
N ALA A 112 4.62 -3.96 4.00
CA ALA A 112 4.61 -3.74 5.44
C ALA A 112 3.25 -4.10 6.08
N ILE A 113 2.13 -3.69 5.46
CA ILE A 113 0.79 -3.98 5.98
C ILE A 113 0.52 -5.50 5.92
N LEU A 114 0.87 -6.16 4.81
CA LEU A 114 0.77 -7.62 4.72
C LEU A 114 1.63 -8.32 5.78
N LYS A 115 2.85 -7.84 6.03
CA LYS A 115 3.73 -8.36 7.08
C LYS A 115 3.13 -8.21 8.47
N MET A 116 2.52 -7.07 8.78
CA MET A 116 1.79 -6.87 10.04
C MET A 116 0.63 -7.85 10.21
N ARG A 117 0.06 -8.34 9.11
CA ARG A 117 -0.97 -9.38 9.08
C ARG A 117 -0.40 -10.81 9.04
N GLY A 118 0.92 -11.00 9.13
CA GLY A 118 1.54 -12.33 9.14
C GLY A 118 1.86 -12.90 7.76
N TRP A 119 1.69 -12.10 6.70
CA TRP A 119 1.97 -12.48 5.32
C TRP A 119 3.31 -11.91 4.86
N ASP A 120 4.21 -12.77 4.40
CA ASP A 120 5.47 -12.40 3.77
C ASP A 120 5.35 -12.59 2.26
N VAL A 121 5.43 -11.52 1.49
CA VAL A 121 5.38 -11.61 0.02
C VAL A 121 6.80 -11.84 -0.50
N ARG A 122 7.02 -13.00 -1.10
CA ARG A 122 8.33 -13.42 -1.62
C ARG A 122 8.36 -13.26 -3.12
N ALA A 123 8.71 -12.07 -3.58
CA ALA A 123 8.91 -11.75 -4.99
C ALA A 123 10.37 -11.38 -5.27
N CYS A 124 10.82 -11.52 -6.52
CA CYS A 124 12.16 -11.17 -6.94
C CYS A 124 12.36 -9.65 -6.93
N ASP A 125 13.19 -9.16 -6.01
CA ASP A 125 13.62 -7.75 -5.94
C ASP A 125 15.00 -7.57 -6.57
N ALA A 126 15.09 -7.81 -7.89
CA ALA A 126 16.33 -7.65 -8.63
C ALA A 126 16.70 -6.17 -8.80
N SER A 127 17.99 -5.85 -8.91
CA SER A 127 18.46 -4.50 -9.28
C SER A 127 18.10 -4.13 -10.72
N GLU A 128 17.98 -5.14 -11.59
CA GLU A 128 17.56 -5.01 -12.98
C GLU A 128 16.02 -4.87 -13.05
N PRO A 129 15.47 -3.74 -13.52
CA PRO A 129 14.03 -3.49 -13.51
C PRO A 129 13.21 -4.56 -14.22
N GLU A 130 13.75 -5.14 -15.29
CA GLU A 130 13.11 -6.20 -16.11
C GLU A 130 12.93 -7.53 -15.35
N ARG A 131 13.71 -7.74 -14.29
CA ARG A 131 13.68 -8.95 -13.46
C ARG A 131 13.14 -8.68 -12.06
N ASN A 132 12.79 -7.44 -11.76
CA ASN A 132 12.23 -7.05 -10.48
C ASN A 132 10.70 -7.13 -10.57
N GLU A 133 10.14 -8.20 -10.02
CA GLU A 133 8.71 -8.48 -10.10
C GLU A 133 7.88 -7.41 -9.37
N LEU A 134 8.38 -6.89 -8.24
CA LEU A 134 7.72 -5.82 -7.50
C LEU A 134 7.69 -4.51 -8.31
N TYR A 135 8.79 -4.21 -9.01
CA TYR A 135 8.88 -3.05 -9.89
C TYR A 135 7.98 -3.19 -11.11
N GLN A 136 7.99 -4.35 -11.78
CA GLN A 136 7.14 -4.61 -12.95
C GLN A 136 5.67 -4.45 -12.58
N TRP A 137 5.26 -5.04 -11.46
CA TRP A 137 3.92 -4.86 -10.92
C TRP A 137 3.55 -3.36 -10.79
N VAL A 138 4.32 -2.58 -10.02
CA VAL A 138 3.93 -1.18 -9.76
C VAL A 138 3.98 -0.34 -11.04
N GLN A 139 4.85 -0.71 -11.98
CA GLN A 139 4.95 -0.09 -13.29
C GLN A 139 3.71 -0.38 -14.14
N ASP A 140 3.20 -1.61 -14.16
CA ASP A 140 2.02 -1.98 -14.94
C ASP A 140 0.75 -1.33 -14.40
N ILE A 141 0.60 -1.22 -13.08
CA ILE A 141 -0.51 -0.47 -12.48
C ILE A 141 -0.49 1.00 -12.90
N VAL A 142 0.66 1.68 -12.81
CA VAL A 142 0.76 3.11 -13.14
C VAL A 142 0.65 3.37 -14.65
N THR A 143 1.10 2.43 -15.49
CA THR A 143 0.96 2.54 -16.94
C THR A 143 -0.38 2.07 -17.48
N GLY A 144 -1.27 1.56 -16.61
CA GLY A 144 -2.59 1.05 -17.00
C GLY A 144 -2.54 -0.28 -17.77
N ARG A 145 -1.42 -1.00 -17.70
CA ARG A 145 -1.24 -2.34 -18.27
C ARG A 145 -1.62 -3.47 -17.31
N GLY A 146 -1.82 -3.15 -16.02
CA GLY A 146 -2.27 -4.09 -15.01
C GLY A 146 -3.54 -3.61 -14.29
N SER A 147 -4.32 -4.56 -13.76
CA SER A 147 -5.49 -4.31 -12.92
C SER A 147 -5.22 -4.55 -11.43
N ALA A 148 -6.09 -4.03 -10.56
CA ALA A 148 -6.04 -4.34 -9.14
C ALA A 148 -6.32 -5.84 -8.87
N GLU A 149 -7.09 -6.52 -9.71
CA GLU A 149 -7.31 -7.96 -9.56
C GLU A 149 -6.06 -8.78 -9.91
N GLU A 150 -5.35 -8.42 -10.98
CA GLU A 150 -4.10 -9.08 -11.37
C GLU A 150 -3.02 -8.89 -10.31
N LEU A 151 -2.94 -7.69 -9.72
CA LEU A 151 -2.11 -7.44 -8.56
C LEU A 151 -2.53 -8.30 -7.36
N ALA A 152 -3.82 -8.34 -7.03
CA ALA A 152 -4.28 -9.16 -5.92
C ALA A 152 -3.91 -10.64 -6.12
N ALA A 153 -4.00 -11.14 -7.36
CA ALA A 153 -3.56 -12.49 -7.71
C ALA A 153 -2.04 -12.68 -7.54
N PHE A 154 -1.23 -11.74 -8.02
CA PHE A 154 0.21 -11.74 -7.83
C PHE A 154 0.59 -11.79 -6.34
N LEU A 155 -0.03 -10.95 -5.50
CA LEU A 155 0.23 -10.93 -4.07
C LEU A 155 -0.13 -12.26 -3.41
N ARG A 156 -1.29 -12.85 -3.77
CA ARG A 156 -1.70 -14.17 -3.25
C ARG A 156 -0.70 -15.26 -3.61
N GLU A 157 -0.26 -15.30 -4.86
CA GLU A 157 0.67 -16.32 -5.36
C GLU A 157 2.03 -16.25 -4.66
N HIS A 158 2.49 -15.04 -4.32
CA HIS A 158 3.80 -14.82 -3.71
C HIS A 158 3.74 -14.74 -2.17
N ALA A 159 2.55 -14.70 -1.57
CA ALA A 159 2.38 -14.59 -0.13
C ALA A 159 2.60 -15.93 0.57
N VAL A 160 3.39 -15.89 1.64
CA VAL A 160 3.64 -17.01 2.53
C VAL A 160 3.22 -16.62 3.94
N TRP A 161 2.42 -17.45 4.58
CA TRP A 161 2.12 -17.28 6.01
C TRP A 161 3.38 -17.54 6.84
N VAL A 162 3.80 -16.56 7.65
CA VAL A 162 5.04 -16.61 8.42
C VAL A 162 4.85 -16.33 9.92
N LYS A 163 3.62 -16.36 10.40
CA LYS A 163 3.35 -16.11 11.82
C LYS A 163 3.33 -17.42 12.59
N ASP A 164 4.32 -17.57 13.47
CA ASP A 164 4.34 -18.56 14.56
C ASP A 164 3.37 -18.17 15.68
#